data_AF-A0A4U1ICA3-F1
#
_entry.id   AF-A0A4U1ICA3-F1
#
_cell.length_a   1.000
_cell.length_b   1.000
_cell.length_c   1.000
_cell.angle_alpha   90.00
_cell.angle_beta   90.00
_cell.angle_gamma   90.00
#
_symmetry.space_group_name_H-M   'P 1'
#
loop_
_entity.id
_entity.type
_entity.pdbx_description
1 polymer ?
#
loop_
_entity_poly.entity_id
_entity_poly.type
_entity_poly.pdbx_seq_one_letter_code
_entity_poly.pdbx_strand_id
1 'polypeptide(L)'
;MKHIQQLKQSRRGHTLLELLIAMMLGLVVIGGAVSLYRSQRQAFAQAADEASMSDAGMTALTLIGQQVHMAGFVSADTPPRGASEQTGAWAATPSLFGCSGARPVGAGGVPNCEPLASGSDGIAVRYVGDAVSTWPTASGQATDCLGQGVGASGAAELIVNRYYARLSASTGEPELYCEGNGRSGVGQPLVEGIERLRIRYWLRGATTSVDANRVAADQWSRVVAVDLCVLTRGAPTRPRVRYVDCDGATVLAADRRARRAFARRIALRNNEAVPL
;
A
#
# COMPACT_ATOMS: atom_id res chain seq x y z
N MET A 1 -95.43 -14.16 -4.97
CA MET A 1 -94.46 -13.10 -4.63
C MET A 1 -93.09 -13.73 -4.40
N LYS A 2 -92.15 -13.57 -5.34
CA LYS A 2 -90.70 -13.72 -5.13
C LYS A 2 -89.98 -13.15 -6.35
N HIS A 3 -89.67 -11.86 -6.30
CA HIS A 3 -88.78 -11.19 -7.23
C HIS A 3 -87.35 -11.58 -6.87
N ILE A 4 -86.69 -12.39 -7.69
CA ILE A 4 -85.23 -12.53 -7.65
C ILE A 4 -84.70 -11.62 -8.76
N GLN A 5 -84.16 -10.46 -8.37
CA GLN A 5 -83.49 -9.53 -9.26
C GLN A 5 -82.28 -10.20 -9.91
N GLN A 6 -82.31 -10.36 -11.23
CA GLN A 6 -81.11 -10.63 -12.01
C GLN A 6 -80.22 -9.38 -11.97
N LEU A 7 -79.10 -9.46 -11.25
CA LEU A 7 -78.02 -8.48 -11.34
C LEU A 7 -77.46 -8.53 -12.78
N LYS A 8 -77.81 -7.52 -13.58
CA LYS A 8 -77.27 -7.29 -14.92
C LYS A 8 -75.78 -6.97 -14.77
N GLN A 9 -74.92 -7.98 -14.86
CA GLN A 9 -73.47 -7.78 -14.98
C GLN A 9 -73.20 -6.99 -16.25
N SER A 10 -72.87 -5.70 -16.13
CA SER A 10 -72.33 -4.96 -17.26
C SER A 10 -70.97 -5.55 -17.59
N ARG A 11 -70.86 -6.29 -18.68
CA ARG A 11 -69.56 -6.56 -19.30
C ARG A 11 -69.03 -5.22 -19.81
N ARG A 12 -68.28 -4.50 -18.97
CA ARG A 12 -67.42 -3.40 -19.41
C ARG A 12 -66.26 -4.05 -20.17
N GLY A 13 -66.38 -4.09 -21.50
CA GLY A 13 -65.26 -4.47 -22.35
C GLY A 13 -64.21 -3.37 -22.25
N HIS A 14 -63.07 -3.67 -21.63
CA HIS A 14 -61.89 -2.80 -21.73
C HIS A 14 -61.55 -2.63 -23.21
N THR A 15 -61.39 -1.39 -23.65
CA THR A 15 -61.00 -1.12 -25.04
C THR A 15 -59.53 -1.52 -25.19
N LEU A 16 -59.17 -2.09 -26.34
CA LEU A 16 -57.79 -2.49 -26.66
C LEU A 16 -56.81 -1.31 -26.49
N LEU A 17 -57.30 -0.08 -26.69
CA LEU A 17 -56.59 1.18 -26.46
C LEU A 17 -56.20 1.39 -24.99
N GLU A 18 -57.11 1.13 -24.04
CA GLU A 18 -56.84 1.30 -22.60
C GLU A 18 -55.72 0.37 -22.13
N LEU A 19 -55.70 -0.86 -22.63
CA LEU A 19 -54.66 -1.84 -22.33
C LEU A 19 -53.30 -1.44 -22.94
N LEU A 20 -53.30 -0.90 -24.17
CA LEU A 20 -52.09 -0.36 -24.81
C LEU A 20 -51.52 0.85 -24.06
N ILE A 21 -52.38 1.76 -23.61
CA ILE A 21 -51.96 2.94 -22.82
C ILE A 21 -51.39 2.48 -21.47
N ALA A 22 -52.07 1.58 -20.77
CA ALA A 22 -51.59 1.05 -19.50
C ALA A 22 -50.24 0.35 -19.64
N MET A 23 -50.05 -0.47 -20.68
CA MET A 23 -48.77 -1.11 -20.99
C MET A 23 -47.67 -0.08 -21.32
N MET A 24 -47.99 0.93 -22.12
CA MET A 24 -47.01 1.97 -22.50
C MET A 24 -46.54 2.74 -21.26
N LEU A 25 -47.47 3.16 -20.40
CA LEU A 25 -47.14 3.84 -19.14
C LEU A 25 -46.36 2.92 -18.18
N GLY A 26 -46.75 1.65 -18.07
CA GLY A 26 -46.02 0.66 -17.27
C GLY A 26 -44.57 0.47 -17.73
N LEU A 27 -44.34 0.38 -19.05
CA LEU A 27 -43.00 0.28 -19.62
C LEU A 27 -42.15 1.53 -19.37
N VAL A 28 -42.75 2.72 -19.44
CA VAL A 28 -42.05 3.98 -19.13
C VAL A 28 -41.62 4.01 -17.67
N VAL A 29 -42.51 3.63 -16.74
CA VAL A 29 -42.18 3.60 -15.31
C VAL A 29 -41.10 2.58 -14.99
N ILE A 30 -41.22 1.35 -15.51
CA ILE A 30 -40.22 0.30 -15.32
C ILE A 30 -38.88 0.71 -15.95
N GLY A 31 -38.90 1.29 -17.16
CA GLY A 31 -37.70 1.80 -17.83
C GLY A 31 -36.99 2.88 -17.01
N GLY A 32 -37.74 3.82 -16.44
CA GLY A 32 -37.22 4.84 -15.53
C GLY A 32 -36.60 4.23 -14.27
N ALA A 33 -37.30 3.29 -13.63
CA ALA A 33 -36.81 2.60 -12.44
C ALA A 33 -35.50 1.82 -12.70
N VAL A 34 -35.43 1.09 -13.82
CA VAL A 34 -34.23 0.34 -14.24
C VAL A 34 -33.06 1.29 -14.53
N SER A 35 -33.32 2.43 -15.20
CA SER A 35 -32.28 3.44 -15.46
C SER A 35 -31.71 4.01 -14.17
N LEU A 36 -32.57 4.41 -13.22
CA LEU A 36 -32.17 4.94 -11.92
C LEU A 36 -31.36 3.91 -11.14
N TYR A 37 -31.83 2.66 -11.09
CA TYR A 37 -31.13 1.57 -10.42
C TYR A 37 -29.72 1.34 -11.00
N ARG A 38 -29.58 1.36 -12.33
CA ARG A 38 -28.27 1.22 -12.99
C ARG A 38 -27.33 2.39 -12.65
N SER A 39 -27.83 3.62 -12.71
CA SER A 39 -27.05 4.81 -12.34
C SER A 39 -26.58 4.75 -10.89
N GLN A 40 -27.48 4.36 -9.98
CA GLN A 40 -27.18 4.22 -8.57
C GLN A 40 -26.14 3.12 -8.33
N ARG A 41 -26.29 1.95 -8.97
CA ARG A 41 -25.32 0.84 -8.85
C ARG A 41 -23.94 1.23 -9.34
N GLN A 42 -23.85 1.98 -10.45
CA GLN A 42 -22.59 2.47 -10.99
C GLN A 42 -21.92 3.47 -10.03
N ALA A 43 -22.68 4.42 -9.48
CA ALA A 43 -22.17 5.37 -8.49
C ALA A 43 -21.64 4.65 -7.23
N PHE A 44 -22.36 3.65 -6.73
CA PHE A 44 -21.91 2.85 -5.59
C PHE A 44 -20.63 2.06 -5.88
N ALA A 45 -20.50 1.49 -7.09
CA ALA A 45 -19.28 0.77 -7.46
C ALA A 45 -18.07 1.70 -7.54
N GLN A 46 -18.24 2.92 -8.07
CA GLN A 46 -17.18 3.93 -8.12
C GLN A 46 -16.77 4.40 -6.71
N ALA A 47 -17.75 4.69 -5.86
CA ALA A 47 -17.48 5.08 -4.47
C ALA A 47 -16.77 3.98 -3.68
N ALA A 48 -17.16 2.71 -3.89
CA ALA A 48 -16.49 1.56 -3.26
C ALA A 48 -15.04 1.40 -3.74
N ASP A 49 -14.78 1.56 -5.04
CA ASP A 49 -13.43 1.48 -5.60
C ASP A 49 -12.52 2.60 -5.05
N GLU A 50 -13.04 3.82 -4.96
CA GLU A 50 -12.31 4.94 -4.35
C GLU A 50 -12.01 4.72 -2.86
N ALA A 51 -12.95 4.15 -2.12
CA ALA A 51 -12.76 3.78 -0.72
C ALA A 51 -11.66 2.72 -0.57
N SER A 52 -11.72 1.63 -1.36
CA SER A 52 -10.71 0.56 -1.35
C SER A 52 -9.32 1.08 -1.73
N MET A 53 -9.21 1.93 -2.76
CA MET A 53 -7.94 2.56 -3.14
C MET A 53 -7.38 3.45 -2.03
N SER A 54 -8.25 4.14 -1.28
CA SER A 54 -7.83 5.02 -0.18
C SER A 54 -7.41 4.21 1.04
N ASP A 55 -8.14 3.16 1.37
CA ASP A 55 -7.81 2.25 2.45
C ASP A 55 -6.46 1.54 2.21
N ALA A 56 -6.26 1.00 1.00
CA ALA A 56 -4.99 0.39 0.60
C ALA A 56 -3.82 1.39 0.68
N GLY A 57 -4.00 2.60 0.16
CA GLY A 57 -2.98 3.65 0.18
C GLY A 57 -2.59 4.06 1.61
N MET A 58 -3.58 4.29 2.48
CA MET A 58 -3.35 4.68 3.87
C MET A 58 -2.75 3.54 4.70
N THR A 59 -3.16 2.30 4.45
CA THR A 59 -2.58 1.11 5.08
C THR A 59 -1.11 0.95 4.70
N ALA A 60 -0.77 1.06 3.41
CA ALA A 60 0.62 1.01 2.95
C ALA A 60 1.50 2.11 3.56
N LEU A 61 1.01 3.36 3.59
CA LEU A 61 1.71 4.47 4.24
C LEU A 61 1.91 4.25 5.75
N THR A 62 0.93 3.64 6.42
CA THR A 62 1.00 3.35 7.85
C THR A 62 2.03 2.26 8.14
N LEU A 63 1.97 1.14 7.42
CA LEU A 63 2.88 0.00 7.60
C LEU A 63 4.34 0.42 7.36
N ILE A 64 4.63 1.05 6.22
CA ILE A 64 5.99 1.49 5.89
C ILE A 64 6.41 2.62 6.83
N GLY A 65 5.50 3.56 7.15
CA GLY A 65 5.79 4.67 8.06
C GLY A 65 6.19 4.24 9.46
N GLN A 66 5.48 3.28 10.05
CA GLN A 66 5.83 2.71 11.36
C GLN A 66 7.24 2.10 11.35
N GLN A 67 7.60 1.43 10.27
CA GLN A 67 8.90 0.78 10.13
C GLN A 67 10.01 1.81 9.93
N VAL A 68 9.81 2.80 9.07
CA VAL A 68 10.76 3.90 8.88
C VAL A 68 10.98 4.69 10.17
N HIS A 69 9.97 4.83 11.04
CA HIS A 69 10.16 5.42 12.37
C HIS A 69 11.07 4.60 13.29
N MET A 70 11.07 3.27 13.15
CA MET A 70 11.99 2.39 13.87
C MET A 70 13.39 2.36 13.27
N ALA A 71 13.61 2.89 12.06
CA ALA A 71 14.93 2.87 11.41
C ALA A 71 16.03 3.40 12.35
N GLY A 72 17.07 2.62 12.57
CA GLY A 72 18.22 2.93 13.43
C GLY A 72 17.95 2.80 14.93
N PHE A 73 16.79 2.31 15.34
CA PHE A 73 16.49 2.04 16.75
C PHE A 73 17.45 0.98 17.31
N VAL A 74 17.90 1.19 18.54
CA VAL A 74 18.68 0.24 19.34
C VAL A 74 18.19 0.36 20.78
N SER A 75 17.91 -0.78 21.43
CA SER A 75 17.50 -0.79 22.83
C SER A 75 18.62 -0.31 23.74
N ALA A 76 18.30 0.41 24.82
CA ALA A 76 19.27 0.93 25.77
C ALA A 76 20.08 -0.18 26.47
N ASP A 77 19.50 -1.38 26.58
CA ASP A 77 20.14 -2.55 27.19
C ASP A 77 21.10 -3.26 26.22
N THR A 78 21.13 -2.86 24.95
CA THR A 78 22.06 -3.41 23.97
C THR A 78 23.47 -2.95 24.32
N PRO A 79 24.48 -3.86 24.34
CA PRO A 79 25.86 -3.47 24.61
C PRO A 79 26.30 -2.31 23.69
N PRO A 80 27.10 -1.37 24.20
CA PRO A 80 27.50 -0.18 23.45
C PRO A 80 28.21 -0.56 22.14
N ARG A 81 28.15 0.33 21.15
CA ARG A 81 28.76 0.12 19.83
C ARG A 81 30.24 -0.29 19.97
N GLY A 82 30.59 -1.43 19.39
CA GLY A 82 31.96 -1.96 19.42
C GLY A 82 32.31 -2.79 20.67
N ALA A 83 31.35 -3.04 21.57
CA ALA A 83 31.52 -4.01 22.66
C ALA A 83 31.70 -5.45 22.14
N SER A 84 31.25 -5.72 20.92
CA SER A 84 31.44 -6.98 20.20
C SER A 84 31.57 -6.72 18.70
N GLU A 85 32.10 -7.70 17.96
CA GLU A 85 32.12 -7.68 16.50
C GLU A 85 30.69 -7.49 15.92
N GLN A 86 29.71 -8.16 16.52
CA GLN A 86 28.29 -8.07 16.17
C GLN A 86 27.74 -6.63 16.28
N THR A 87 27.92 -5.98 17.44
CA THR A 87 27.43 -4.62 17.68
C THR A 87 28.18 -3.58 16.85
N GLY A 88 29.46 -3.81 16.55
CA GLY A 88 30.24 -3.02 15.59
C GLY A 88 29.69 -3.11 14.17
N ALA A 89 29.37 -4.32 13.70
CA ALA A 89 28.78 -4.55 12.38
C ALA A 89 27.39 -3.87 12.24
N TRP A 90 26.55 -3.93 13.28
CA TRP A 90 25.26 -3.24 13.28
C TRP A 90 25.42 -1.72 13.19
N ALA A 91 26.38 -1.15 13.91
CA ALA A 91 26.65 0.28 13.88
C ALA A 91 27.19 0.79 12.54
N ALA A 92 27.97 -0.04 11.84
CA ALA A 92 28.50 0.27 10.52
C ALA A 92 27.44 0.18 9.41
N THR A 93 26.31 -0.49 9.67
CA THR A 93 25.25 -0.69 8.68
C THR A 93 24.28 0.49 8.67
N PRO A 94 24.05 1.16 7.53
CA PRO A 94 23.06 2.23 7.46
C PRO A 94 21.64 1.76 7.81
N SER A 95 20.95 2.57 8.64
CA SER A 95 19.58 2.31 9.09
C SER A 95 18.56 2.24 7.96
N LEU A 96 18.82 2.95 6.86
CA LEU A 96 18.05 2.89 5.63
C LEU A 96 18.93 2.61 4.42
N PHE A 97 18.32 1.96 3.44
CA PHE A 97 18.84 1.91 2.08
C PHE A 97 17.68 1.90 1.08
N GLY A 98 17.85 2.54 -0.06
CA GLY A 98 16.83 2.69 -1.08
C GLY A 98 17.28 2.25 -2.46
N CYS A 99 16.32 1.89 -3.29
CA CYS A 99 16.53 1.57 -4.70
C CYS A 99 15.50 2.32 -5.55
N SER A 100 15.95 2.95 -6.63
CA SER A 100 15.06 3.59 -7.60
C SER A 100 14.69 2.60 -8.70
N GLY A 101 13.39 2.35 -8.91
CA GLY A 101 12.90 1.38 -9.89
C GLY A 101 13.33 -0.08 -9.64
N ALA A 102 13.71 -0.40 -8.40
CA ALA A 102 14.30 -1.67 -8.02
C ALA A 102 13.97 -2.00 -6.55
N ARG A 103 14.07 -3.28 -6.18
CA ARG A 103 13.99 -3.71 -4.78
C ARG A 103 15.39 -3.84 -4.16
N PRO A 104 15.57 -3.50 -2.87
CA PRO A 104 16.77 -3.84 -2.13
C PRO A 104 16.92 -5.36 -2.02
N VAL A 105 18.15 -5.85 -2.17
CA VAL A 105 18.54 -7.25 -1.96
C VAL A 105 19.90 -7.31 -1.25
N GLY A 106 20.36 -8.52 -0.92
CA GLY A 106 21.64 -8.77 -0.25
C GLY A 106 21.51 -8.93 1.27
N ALA A 107 22.45 -9.67 1.87
CA ALA A 107 22.52 -9.92 3.30
C ALA A 107 23.50 -8.96 3.99
N GLY A 108 23.33 -8.74 5.31
CA GLY A 108 24.43 -8.33 6.20
C GLY A 108 25.18 -7.03 5.86
N GLY A 109 24.51 -6.01 5.33
CA GLY A 109 25.10 -4.66 5.22
C GLY A 109 25.77 -4.30 3.89
N VAL A 110 25.78 -5.19 2.89
CA VAL A 110 26.12 -4.85 1.49
C VAL A 110 24.83 -4.78 0.68
N PRO A 111 24.14 -3.63 0.65
CA PRO A 111 22.89 -3.52 -0.07
C PRO A 111 23.14 -3.47 -1.58
N ASN A 112 22.31 -4.18 -2.34
CA ASN A 112 22.26 -4.09 -3.79
C ASN A 112 20.81 -3.85 -4.26
N CYS A 113 20.63 -3.45 -5.52
CA CYS A 113 19.33 -3.20 -6.12
C CYS A 113 19.05 -4.22 -7.24
N GLU A 114 17.92 -4.91 -7.13
CA GLU A 114 17.40 -5.77 -8.19
C GLU A 114 16.26 -5.04 -8.93
N PRO A 115 16.39 -4.76 -10.24
CA PRO A 115 15.38 -4.05 -11.01
C PRO A 115 13.99 -4.72 -10.95
N LEU A 116 12.96 -3.90 -10.81
CA LEU A 116 11.57 -4.36 -10.84
C LEU A 116 10.93 -3.97 -12.17
N ALA A 117 10.23 -4.91 -12.81
CA ALA A 117 9.47 -4.63 -14.03
C ALA A 117 8.39 -3.53 -13.85
N SER A 118 7.89 -3.35 -12.61
CA SER A 118 6.95 -2.27 -12.26
C SER A 118 7.59 -0.88 -12.27
N GLY A 119 8.94 -0.79 -12.24
CA GLY A 119 9.66 0.46 -12.00
C GLY A 119 9.34 1.07 -10.64
N SER A 120 8.88 0.26 -9.67
CA SER A 120 8.66 0.72 -8.29
C SER A 120 9.99 0.91 -7.58
N ASP A 121 10.07 1.96 -6.77
CA ASP A 121 11.13 2.09 -5.79
C ASP A 121 10.95 1.04 -4.69
N GLY A 122 12.03 0.78 -3.96
CA GLY A 122 12.03 -0.10 -2.80
C GLY A 122 12.93 0.44 -1.70
N ILE A 123 12.62 0.06 -0.46
CA ILE A 123 13.32 0.54 0.74
C ILE A 123 13.62 -0.61 1.68
N ALA A 124 14.84 -0.62 2.22
CA ALA A 124 15.26 -1.49 3.30
C ALA A 124 15.36 -0.65 4.58
N VAL A 125 14.70 -1.12 5.62
CA VAL A 125 14.64 -0.53 6.95
C VAL A 125 15.35 -1.45 7.91
N ARG A 126 16.25 -0.89 8.72
CA ARG A 126 17.05 -1.66 9.67
C ARG A 126 16.99 -1.05 11.06
N TYR A 127 16.87 -1.92 12.05
CA TYR A 127 16.91 -1.58 13.47
C TYR A 127 17.35 -2.79 14.27
N VAL A 128 17.82 -2.58 15.50
CA VAL A 128 18.11 -3.67 16.43
C VAL A 128 16.84 -3.96 17.22
N GLY A 129 16.34 -5.19 17.09
CA GLY A 129 15.15 -5.68 17.77
C GLY A 129 15.47 -6.80 18.74
N ASP A 130 14.69 -6.91 19.81
CA ASP A 130 14.72 -7.94 20.83
C ASP A 130 13.27 -8.44 21.07
N ALA A 131 13.08 -9.31 22.07
CA ALA A 131 11.77 -9.86 22.42
C ALA A 131 10.78 -8.83 23.04
N VAL A 132 11.22 -7.59 23.30
CA VAL A 132 10.40 -6.52 23.91
C VAL A 132 10.02 -5.47 22.87
N SER A 133 10.97 -5.06 22.04
CA SER A 133 10.84 -4.06 20.98
C SER A 133 10.16 -4.59 19.72
N THR A 134 10.02 -5.92 19.60
CA THR A 134 9.24 -6.58 18.55
C THR A 134 8.25 -7.58 19.16
N TRP A 135 7.30 -8.06 18.36
CA TRP A 135 6.44 -9.15 18.80
C TRP A 135 7.24 -10.44 18.85
N PRO A 136 7.45 -11.08 20.02
CA PRO A 136 8.28 -12.26 20.09
C PRO A 136 7.60 -13.46 19.44
N THR A 137 8.39 -14.34 18.84
CA THR A 137 7.91 -15.69 18.47
C THR A 137 7.58 -16.51 19.73
N ALA A 138 6.95 -17.67 19.56
CA ALA A 138 6.74 -18.63 20.65
C ALA A 138 8.07 -19.10 21.30
N SER A 139 9.16 -19.08 20.55
CA SER A 139 10.52 -19.37 21.01
C SER A 139 11.24 -18.16 21.62
N GLY A 140 10.60 -16.98 21.67
CA GLY A 140 11.18 -15.76 22.25
C GLY A 140 12.19 -15.03 21.36
N GLN A 141 12.16 -15.26 20.05
CA GLN A 141 13.02 -14.53 19.09
C GLN A 141 12.36 -13.20 18.72
N ALA A 142 13.17 -12.18 18.44
CA ALA A 142 12.69 -10.97 17.80
C ALA A 142 12.11 -11.27 16.41
N THR A 143 11.19 -10.46 15.90
CA THR A 143 10.54 -10.71 14.61
C THR A 143 10.77 -9.64 13.55
N ASP A 144 10.77 -10.10 12.30
CA ASP A 144 10.72 -9.24 11.12
C ASP A 144 9.29 -8.81 10.77
N CYS A 145 9.13 -8.06 9.67
CA CYS A 145 7.84 -7.56 9.21
C CYS A 145 6.78 -8.64 8.89
N LEU A 146 7.19 -9.90 8.75
CA LEU A 146 6.32 -11.04 8.49
C LEU A 146 6.13 -11.92 9.73
N GLY A 147 6.58 -11.45 10.90
CA GLY A 147 6.52 -12.22 12.15
C GLY A 147 7.49 -13.40 12.17
N GLN A 148 8.48 -13.47 11.27
CA GLN A 148 9.48 -14.54 11.28
C GLN A 148 10.56 -14.23 12.30
N GLY A 149 10.94 -15.24 13.09
CA GLY A 149 11.97 -15.10 14.11
C GLY A 149 13.35 -14.80 13.53
N VAL A 150 14.07 -13.86 14.13
CA VAL A 150 15.43 -13.45 13.76
C VAL A 150 16.39 -13.77 14.89
N GLY A 151 17.49 -14.44 14.55
CA GLY A 151 18.60 -14.74 15.47
C GLY A 151 18.21 -15.62 16.67
N ALA A 152 18.89 -15.44 17.80
CA ALA A 152 18.69 -16.29 18.97
C ALA A 152 17.52 -15.81 19.87
N SER A 153 16.94 -16.75 20.62
CA SER A 153 15.91 -16.44 21.63
C SER A 153 16.44 -15.46 22.67
N GLY A 154 15.69 -14.39 22.96
CA GLY A 154 16.05 -13.37 23.94
C GLY A 154 17.23 -12.48 23.56
N ALA A 155 17.83 -12.66 22.37
CA ALA A 155 18.92 -11.83 21.89
C ALA A 155 18.40 -10.56 21.19
N ALA A 156 19.16 -9.48 21.31
CA ALA A 156 19.04 -8.34 20.41
C ALA A 156 19.66 -8.71 19.06
N GLU A 157 18.98 -8.40 17.96
CA GLU A 157 19.36 -8.79 16.61
C GLU A 157 19.05 -7.69 15.60
N LEU A 158 19.86 -7.59 14.55
CA LEU A 158 19.59 -6.65 13.46
C LEU A 158 18.42 -7.16 12.62
N ILE A 159 17.27 -6.49 12.74
CA ILE A 159 16.09 -6.71 11.91
C ILE A 159 16.24 -5.94 10.60
N VAL A 160 15.96 -6.59 9.48
CA VAL A 160 16.04 -5.99 8.14
C VAL A 160 14.75 -6.26 7.38
N ASN A 161 13.92 -5.24 7.25
CA ASN A 161 12.64 -5.29 6.54
C ASN A 161 12.76 -4.57 5.20
N ARG A 162 12.39 -5.24 4.11
CA ARG A 162 12.44 -4.68 2.75
C ARG A 162 11.04 -4.55 2.20
N TYR A 163 10.69 -3.37 1.73
CA TYR A 163 9.39 -3.05 1.15
C TYR A 163 9.52 -2.66 -0.31
N TYR A 164 8.66 -3.22 -1.17
CA TYR A 164 8.63 -2.94 -2.59
C TYR A 164 7.26 -3.31 -3.18
N ALA A 165 6.84 -2.66 -4.27
CA ALA A 165 5.62 -3.01 -4.98
C ALA A 165 5.91 -3.77 -6.28
N ARG A 166 5.19 -4.87 -6.50
CA ARG A 166 5.28 -5.66 -7.74
C ARG A 166 3.92 -6.28 -8.08
N LEU A 167 3.83 -6.80 -9.30
CA LEU A 167 2.68 -7.62 -9.67
C LEU A 167 2.77 -8.99 -8.97
N SER A 168 1.62 -9.43 -8.48
CA SER A 168 1.40 -10.78 -7.98
C SER A 168 1.61 -11.79 -9.10
N ALA A 169 2.34 -12.86 -8.82
CA ALA A 169 2.56 -13.92 -9.79
C ALA A 169 1.29 -14.77 -10.01
N SER A 170 0.38 -14.82 -9.02
CA SER A 170 -0.85 -15.61 -9.06
C SER A 170 -2.04 -14.82 -9.61
N THR A 171 -2.18 -13.54 -9.22
CA THR A 171 -3.36 -12.73 -9.59
C THR A 171 -3.08 -11.73 -10.72
N GLY A 172 -1.82 -11.36 -10.96
CA GLY A 172 -1.46 -10.26 -11.87
C GLY A 172 -1.89 -8.87 -11.37
N GLU A 173 -2.44 -8.78 -10.16
CA GLU A 173 -2.76 -7.51 -9.51
C GLU A 173 -1.52 -6.96 -8.77
N PRO A 174 -1.44 -5.64 -8.56
CA PRO A 174 -0.27 -5.04 -7.96
C PRO A 174 -0.39 -5.11 -6.44
N GLU A 175 0.69 -5.46 -5.76
CA GLU A 175 0.71 -5.65 -4.32
C GLU A 175 1.98 -5.05 -3.71
N LEU A 176 1.84 -4.53 -2.49
CA LEU A 176 2.97 -4.20 -1.63
C LEU A 176 3.49 -5.50 -1.01
N TYR A 177 4.77 -5.75 -1.15
CA TYR A 177 5.46 -6.88 -0.53
C TYR A 177 6.30 -6.41 0.65
N CYS A 178 6.44 -7.29 1.65
CA CYS A 178 7.55 -7.23 2.58
C CYS A 178 8.41 -8.49 2.52
N GLU A 179 9.72 -8.30 2.61
CA GLU A 179 10.71 -9.36 2.79
C GLU A 179 11.58 -9.03 4.01
N GLY A 180 11.41 -9.81 5.06
CA GLY A 180 12.21 -9.73 6.28
C GLY A 180 13.43 -10.65 6.26
N ASN A 181 14.27 -10.58 7.30
CA ASN A 181 15.47 -11.40 7.43
C ASN A 181 15.31 -12.65 8.31
N GLY A 182 14.15 -12.89 8.91
CA GLY A 182 13.87 -14.15 9.61
C GLY A 182 13.72 -15.31 8.63
N ARG A 183 13.28 -15.02 7.40
CA ARG A 183 13.33 -15.95 6.26
C ARG A 183 13.71 -15.23 4.97
N SER A 184 15.01 -14.98 4.78
CA SER A 184 15.53 -14.24 3.62
C SER A 184 15.10 -14.84 2.28
N GLY A 185 14.82 -13.99 1.29
CA GLY A 185 14.42 -14.39 -0.06
C GLY A 185 12.93 -14.76 -0.20
N VAL A 186 12.16 -14.73 0.89
CA VAL A 186 10.73 -15.07 0.88
C VAL A 186 9.91 -13.82 1.22
N GLY A 187 9.64 -13.00 0.19
CA GLY A 187 8.73 -11.86 0.31
C GLY A 187 7.27 -12.26 0.24
N GLN A 188 6.41 -11.68 1.09
CA GLN A 188 4.97 -11.92 1.12
C GLN A 188 4.17 -10.64 0.82
N PRO A 189 3.00 -10.75 0.17
CA PRO A 189 2.12 -9.62 -0.06
C PRO A 189 1.49 -9.16 1.26
N LEU A 190 1.43 -7.85 1.45
CA LEU A 190 0.83 -7.20 2.62
C LEU A 190 -0.45 -6.43 2.27
N VAL A 191 -0.44 -5.73 1.14
CA VAL A 191 -1.54 -4.85 0.73
C VAL A 191 -1.74 -4.97 -0.77
N GLU A 192 -2.95 -5.30 -1.18
CA GLU A 192 -3.36 -5.34 -2.59
C GLU A 192 -3.60 -3.93 -3.15
N GLY A 193 -3.54 -3.79 -4.47
CA GLY A 193 -3.81 -2.55 -5.18
C GLY A 193 -2.66 -1.54 -5.18
N ILE A 194 -1.50 -1.87 -4.61
CA ILE A 194 -0.33 -0.97 -4.58
C ILE A 194 0.52 -1.14 -5.84
N GLU A 195 0.32 -0.26 -6.82
CA GLU A 195 0.98 -0.31 -8.13
C GLU A 195 2.43 0.12 -8.10
N ARG A 196 2.75 1.18 -7.34
CA ARG A 196 4.08 1.75 -7.32
C ARG A 196 4.37 2.47 -6.00
N LEU A 197 5.58 2.27 -5.49
CA LEU A 197 6.19 3.14 -4.50
C LEU A 197 7.12 4.13 -5.20
N ARG A 198 7.12 5.37 -4.73
CA ARG A 198 8.08 6.41 -5.08
C ARG A 198 8.67 6.96 -3.79
N ILE A 199 9.99 6.91 -3.66
CA ILE A 199 10.67 7.18 -2.40
C ILE A 199 11.82 8.16 -2.64
N ARG A 200 11.78 9.31 -1.93
CA ARG A 200 12.85 10.31 -1.98
C ARG A 200 13.41 10.55 -0.58
N TYR A 201 14.69 10.90 -0.52
CA TYR A 201 15.47 10.96 0.71
C TYR A 201 15.92 12.38 1.00
N TRP A 202 15.76 12.81 2.24
CA TRP A 202 16.27 14.07 2.76
C TRP A 202 17.59 13.81 3.48
N LEU A 203 18.69 14.33 2.95
CA LEU A 203 19.97 14.33 3.64
C LEU A 203 20.03 15.47 4.65
N ARG A 204 20.77 15.28 5.75
CA ARG A 204 21.00 16.33 6.75
C ARG A 204 21.53 17.61 6.08
N GLY A 205 20.81 18.71 6.29
CA GLY A 205 21.12 20.03 5.73
C GLY A 205 20.69 20.23 4.26
N ALA A 206 20.04 19.25 3.63
CA ALA A 206 19.54 19.40 2.26
C ALA A 206 18.25 20.24 2.21
N THR A 207 18.12 21.06 1.17
CA THR A 207 16.93 21.87 0.89
C THR A 207 15.90 21.13 0.02
N THR A 208 16.30 20.04 -0.62
CA THR A 208 15.47 19.22 -1.51
C THR A 208 15.70 17.74 -1.23
N SER A 209 14.67 16.91 -1.42
CA SER A 209 14.84 15.47 -1.43
C SER A 209 15.44 14.98 -2.74
N VAL A 210 16.12 13.83 -2.69
CA VAL A 210 16.78 13.19 -3.83
C VAL A 210 16.33 11.75 -3.98
N ASP A 211 16.38 11.23 -5.21
CA ASP A 211 16.15 9.82 -5.50
C ASP A 211 17.27 8.93 -4.93
N ALA A 212 16.98 7.65 -4.68
CA ALA A 212 17.95 6.71 -4.11
C ALA A 212 19.25 6.62 -4.90
N ASN A 213 19.17 6.64 -6.25
CA ASN A 213 20.34 6.58 -7.13
C ASN A 213 21.26 7.82 -7.05
N ARG A 214 20.82 8.91 -6.40
CA ARG A 214 21.62 10.10 -6.14
C ARG A 214 22.22 10.13 -4.73
N VAL A 215 21.89 9.16 -3.88
CA VAL A 215 22.48 9.02 -2.54
C VAL A 215 23.74 8.15 -2.64
N ALA A 216 24.90 8.71 -2.34
CA ALA A 216 26.14 7.95 -2.32
C ALA A 216 26.16 6.92 -1.17
N ALA A 217 26.92 5.84 -1.31
CA ALA A 217 26.93 4.72 -0.36
C ALA A 217 27.26 5.16 1.08
N ASP A 218 28.17 6.11 1.25
CA ASP A 218 28.59 6.71 2.52
C ASP A 218 27.60 7.76 3.08
N GLN A 219 26.63 8.20 2.27
CA GLN A 219 25.65 9.22 2.64
C GLN A 219 24.36 8.67 3.23
N TRP A 220 24.11 7.36 3.16
CA TRP A 220 22.90 6.75 3.71
C TRP A 220 22.75 6.99 5.23
N SER A 221 23.86 7.07 5.96
CA SER A 221 23.89 7.44 7.38
C SER A 221 23.46 8.89 7.63
N ARG A 222 23.42 9.76 6.61
CA ARG A 222 23.03 11.17 6.72
C ARG A 222 21.56 11.42 6.39
N VAL A 223 20.78 10.39 6.04
CA VAL A 223 19.34 10.54 5.75
C VAL A 223 18.57 10.86 7.03
N VAL A 224 17.80 11.94 7.03
CA VAL A 224 17.01 12.41 8.19
C VAL A 224 15.50 12.34 7.97
N ALA A 225 15.04 12.25 6.72
CA ALA A 225 13.63 12.03 6.41
C ALA A 225 13.45 11.33 5.05
N VAL A 226 12.27 10.77 4.84
CA VAL A 226 11.85 10.13 3.60
C VAL A 226 10.51 10.72 3.15
N ASP A 227 10.40 11.10 1.88
CA ASP A 227 9.11 11.33 1.21
C ASP A 227 8.67 10.01 0.59
N LEU A 228 7.63 9.40 1.17
CA LEU A 228 7.01 8.18 0.67
C LEU A 228 5.74 8.55 -0.10
N CYS A 229 5.66 8.15 -1.36
CA CYS A 229 4.43 8.18 -2.12
C CYS A 229 4.04 6.77 -2.59
N VAL A 230 2.75 6.47 -2.46
CA VAL A 230 2.12 5.21 -2.81
C VAL A 230 1.09 5.50 -3.90
N LEU A 231 1.24 4.86 -5.06
CA LEU A 231 0.27 4.91 -6.15
C LEU A 231 -0.60 3.66 -6.07
N THR A 232 -1.89 3.85 -5.83
CA THR A 232 -2.88 2.76 -5.84
C THR A 232 -3.57 2.64 -7.18
N ARG A 233 -4.02 1.42 -7.52
CA ARG A 233 -4.74 1.07 -8.75
C ARG A 233 -6.09 0.48 -8.43
N GLY A 234 -7.14 1.10 -8.96
CA GLY A 234 -8.51 0.65 -8.80
C GLY A 234 -8.97 -0.28 -9.91
N ALA A 235 -10.28 -0.49 -9.93
CA ALA A 235 -10.99 -1.29 -10.91
C ALA A 235 -10.90 -0.67 -12.33
N PRO A 236 -11.13 -1.48 -13.38
CA PRO A 236 -11.31 -0.97 -14.74
C PRO A 236 -12.48 0.01 -14.83
N THR A 237 -12.24 1.13 -15.50
CA THR A 237 -13.18 2.23 -15.74
C THR A 237 -13.42 2.42 -17.24
N ARG A 238 -14.50 3.10 -17.61
CA ARG A 238 -14.75 3.61 -18.98
C ARG A 238 -15.37 4.99 -18.85
N PRO A 239 -14.81 6.07 -19.47
CA PRO A 239 -13.66 6.15 -20.39
C PRO A 239 -12.28 6.11 -19.71
N ARG A 240 -11.19 6.43 -20.42
CA ARG A 240 -9.86 6.63 -19.81
C ARG A 240 -9.91 7.80 -18.83
N VAL A 241 -9.22 7.66 -17.71
CA VAL A 241 -9.20 8.64 -16.61
C VAL A 241 -7.80 9.26 -16.49
N ARG A 242 -7.75 10.54 -16.13
CA ARG A 242 -6.49 11.23 -15.80
C ARG A 242 -6.26 11.17 -14.29
N TYR A 243 -5.00 11.06 -13.89
CA TYR A 243 -4.60 11.09 -12.48
C TYR A 243 -3.31 11.90 -12.31
N VAL A 244 -3.01 12.29 -11.08
CA VAL A 244 -1.73 12.89 -10.71
C VAL A 244 -0.86 11.81 -10.09
N ASP A 245 0.35 11.62 -10.63
CA ASP A 245 1.30 10.62 -10.13
C ASP A 245 2.12 11.12 -8.93
N CYS A 246 3.02 10.28 -8.44
CA CYS A 246 3.91 10.59 -7.31
C CYS A 246 4.98 11.65 -7.59
N ASP A 247 5.15 12.05 -8.85
CA ASP A 247 6.04 13.12 -9.29
C ASP A 247 5.27 14.43 -9.54
N GLY A 248 3.94 14.42 -9.35
CA GLY A 248 3.06 15.56 -9.56
C GLY A 248 2.62 15.75 -11.03
N ALA A 249 2.96 14.82 -11.91
CA ALA A 249 2.59 14.89 -13.32
C ALA A 249 1.15 14.40 -13.54
N THR A 250 0.41 15.09 -14.42
CA THR A 250 -0.92 14.64 -14.84
C THR A 250 -0.80 13.62 -15.98
N VAL A 251 -1.18 12.38 -15.72
CA VAL A 251 -1.02 11.24 -16.64
C VAL A 251 -2.39 10.71 -17.07
N LEU A 252 -2.51 10.27 -18.33
CA LEU A 252 -3.69 9.56 -18.83
C LEU A 252 -3.50 8.05 -18.63
N ALA A 253 -4.37 7.41 -17.86
CA ALA A 253 -4.33 5.96 -17.64
C ALA A 253 -4.67 5.19 -18.94
N ALA A 254 -3.64 4.64 -19.60
CA ALA A 254 -3.79 3.95 -20.88
C ALA A 254 -4.62 2.67 -20.79
N ASP A 255 -4.50 1.96 -19.66
CA ASP A 255 -5.16 0.70 -19.31
C ASP A 255 -6.60 0.88 -18.81
N ARG A 256 -7.10 2.13 -18.77
CA ARG A 256 -8.42 2.50 -18.26
C ARG A 256 -8.65 2.10 -16.80
N ARG A 257 -7.62 2.03 -15.95
CA ARG A 257 -7.80 1.85 -14.51
C ARG A 257 -7.64 3.16 -13.76
N ALA A 258 -8.49 3.38 -12.76
CA ALA A 258 -8.35 4.51 -11.86
C ALA A 258 -7.05 4.37 -11.05
N ARG A 259 -6.42 5.52 -10.74
CA ARG A 259 -5.21 5.58 -9.93
C ARG A 259 -5.28 6.76 -8.99
N ARG A 260 -4.70 6.59 -7.80
CA ARG A 260 -4.61 7.67 -6.81
C ARG A 260 -3.28 7.60 -6.07
N ALA A 261 -2.60 8.74 -5.99
CA ALA A 261 -1.36 8.89 -5.24
C ALA A 261 -1.65 9.38 -3.81
N PHE A 262 -1.00 8.76 -2.83
CA PHE A 262 -1.00 9.17 -1.43
C PHE A 262 0.45 9.39 -1.00
N ALA A 263 0.75 10.53 -0.38
CA ALA A 263 2.11 10.88 0.00
C ALA A 263 2.21 11.30 1.46
N ARG A 264 3.33 10.95 2.10
CA ARG A 264 3.67 11.37 3.47
C ARG A 264 5.17 11.54 3.61
N ARG A 265 5.58 12.61 4.29
CA ARG A 265 6.95 12.78 4.79
C ARG A 265 7.09 12.12 6.15
N ILE A 266 8.14 11.32 6.33
CA ILE A 266 8.44 10.57 7.55
C ILE A 266 9.84 10.94 8.01
N ALA A 267 9.98 11.50 9.22
CA ALA A 267 11.27 11.80 9.83
C ALA A 267 11.89 10.56 10.48
N LEU A 268 13.22 10.42 10.37
CA LEU A 268 14.02 9.36 10.98
C LEU A 268 14.54 9.84 12.34
N ARG A 269 13.88 9.40 13.41
CA ARG A 269 14.18 9.88 14.77
C ARG A 269 15.52 9.41 15.30
N ASN A 270 15.91 8.17 15.00
CA ASN A 270 17.13 7.58 15.56
C ASN A 270 18.39 7.92 14.74
N ASN A 271 18.26 8.74 13.69
CA ASN A 271 19.38 9.17 12.85
C ASN A 271 19.69 10.68 12.94
N GLU A 272 18.94 11.39 13.79
CA GLU A 272 19.30 12.73 14.22
C GLU A 272 20.43 12.61 15.26
N ALA A 273 21.69 12.65 14.81
CA ALA A 273 22.85 12.88 15.68
C ALA A 273 22.52 13.95 16.73
N VAL A 274 22.61 13.54 18.00
CA VAL A 274 22.59 14.45 19.15
C VAL A 274 23.72 15.46 18.92
N PRO A 275 23.43 16.78 18.86
CA PRO A 275 24.48 17.77 18.93
C PRO A 275 25.22 17.55 20.25
N LEU A 276 26.52 17.27 20.17
CA LEU A 276 27.42 17.33 21.33
C LEU A 276 27.48 18.76 21.86
#